data_AF-A0A318TWR1-F1
#
_entry.id   AF-A0A318TWR1-F1
#
_cell.length_a   1.000
_cell.length_b   1.000
_cell.length_c   1.000
_cell.angle_alpha   90.00
_cell.angle_beta   90.00
_cell.angle_gamma   90.00
#
_symmetry.space_group_name_H-M   'P 1'
#
loop_
_entity.id
_entity.type
_entity.pdbx_description
1 polymer ?
#
loop_
_entity_poly.entity_id
_entity_poly.type
_entity_poly.pdbx_seq_one_letter_code
_entity_poly.pdbx_strand_id
1 'polypeptide(L)'
;MSGIFELEYRGLNLLDEISSVEIAIDSLQKVIHIYDINQVVEPEFNFSTKQYQMCEGFYKMAKVLADKNFFQSENHKQAHWIDEVTWIFYGSRNSILKIVKDTIIEIPKEGLSSEKYNLVHGLYPKYVLRVL
;
A
#
# COMPACT_ATOMS: atom_id res chain seq x y z
N MET A 1 -15.09 17.42 -2.96
CA MET A 1 -13.62 17.59 -3.01
C MET A 1 -13.03 16.24 -3.36
N SER A 2 -12.71 16.00 -4.63
CA SER A 2 -11.94 14.83 -5.07
C SER A 2 -10.47 15.16 -4.85
N GLY A 3 -9.92 14.77 -3.71
CA GLY A 3 -8.55 15.11 -3.35
C GLY A 3 -7.85 13.88 -2.82
N ILE A 4 -7.15 13.16 -3.70
CA ILE A 4 -6.12 12.23 -3.25
C ILE A 4 -5.07 13.07 -2.53
N PHE A 5 -4.76 12.70 -1.29
CA PHE A 5 -3.76 13.37 -0.46
C PHE A 5 -2.45 12.61 -0.53
N GLU A 6 -1.35 13.28 -0.85
CA GLU A 6 -0.02 12.67 -0.93
C GLU A 6 0.82 13.05 0.29
N LEU A 7 1.60 12.09 0.79
CA LEU A 7 2.57 12.30 1.86
C LEU A 7 3.79 11.39 1.70
N GLU A 8 4.88 11.76 2.37
CA GLU A 8 6.08 10.94 2.50
C GLU A 8 6.14 10.32 3.91
N TYR A 9 6.40 9.02 3.98
CA TYR A 9 6.78 8.32 5.20
C TYR A 9 8.26 7.94 5.11
N ARG A 10 8.98 7.99 6.24
CA ARG A 10 10.38 7.55 6.32
C ARG A 10 10.51 6.44 7.34
N GLY A 11 11.21 5.38 6.97
CA GLY A 11 11.46 4.23 7.82
C GLY A 11 12.78 3.56 7.48
N LEU A 12 13.18 2.61 8.32
CA LEU A 12 14.32 1.74 8.05
C LEU A 12 13.89 0.62 7.10
N ASN A 13 14.70 0.38 6.07
CA ASN A 13 14.56 -0.79 5.21
C ASN A 13 15.27 -2.02 5.81
N LEU A 14 15.21 -3.14 5.09
CA LEU A 14 15.89 -4.40 5.46
C LEU A 14 17.42 -4.31 5.57
N LEU A 15 18.03 -3.22 5.08
CA LEU A 15 19.48 -2.96 5.15
C LEU A 15 19.84 -1.96 6.24
N ASP A 16 18.91 -1.65 7.16
CA ASP A 16 19.05 -0.63 8.20
C ASP A 16 19.30 0.80 7.67
N GLU A 17 18.88 1.08 6.43
CA GLU A 17 18.99 2.40 5.82
C GLU A 17 17.67 3.16 5.90
N ILE A 18 17.74 4.46 6.22
CA ILE A 18 16.57 5.33 6.20
C ILE A 18 16.17 5.57 4.75
N SER A 19 14.97 5.11 4.39
CA SER A 19 14.40 5.23 3.05
C SER A 19 13.03 5.91 3.09
N SER A 20 12.68 6.59 2.00
CA SER A 20 11.38 7.23 1.81
C SER A 20 10.38 6.28 1.15
N VAL A 21 9.13 6.39 1.58
CA VAL A 21 7.94 5.74 1.01
C VAL A 21 6.96 6.84 0.59
N GLU A 22 6.54 6.83 -0.66
CA GLU A 22 5.49 7.73 -1.15
C GLU A 22 4.13 7.10 -0.90
N ILE A 23 3.21 7.88 -0.32
CA ILE A 23 1.88 7.42 0.05
C ILE A 23 0.85 8.36 -0.56
N ALA A 24 -0.15 7.81 -1.24
CA ALA A 24 -1.31 8.54 -1.74
C ALA A 24 -2.59 7.96 -1.14
N ILE A 25 -3.38 8.81 -0.49
CA ILE A 25 -4.57 8.45 0.27
C ILE A 25 -5.81 8.91 -0.49
N ASP A 26 -6.64 7.97 -0.93
CA ASP A 26 -8.00 8.21 -1.41
C ASP A 26 -8.98 8.01 -0.25
N SER A 27 -9.35 9.13 0.39
CA SER A 27 -10.27 9.14 1.53
C SER A 27 -11.70 8.73 1.16
N LEU A 28 -12.12 8.95 -0.09
CA LEU A 28 -13.47 8.64 -0.55
C LEU A 28 -13.64 7.14 -0.78
N GLN A 29 -12.61 6.48 -1.31
CA GLN A 29 -12.64 5.05 -1.60
C GLN A 29 -12.08 4.18 -0.46
N LYS A 30 -11.57 4.78 0.63
CA LYS A 30 -10.82 4.08 1.68
C LYS A 30 -9.65 3.26 1.11
N VAL A 31 -8.90 3.87 0.18
CA VAL A 31 -7.75 3.24 -0.47
C VAL A 31 -6.48 4.00 -0.11
N ILE A 32 -5.43 3.28 0.26
CA ILE A 32 -4.09 3.83 0.44
C ILE A 32 -3.17 3.16 -0.58
N HIS A 33 -2.55 3.99 -1.41
CA HIS A 33 -1.55 3.62 -2.39
C HIS A 33 -0.16 3.85 -1.83
N ILE A 34 0.72 2.87 -1.97
CA ILE A 34 2.05 2.85 -1.38
C ILE A 34 3.07 2.54 -2.47
N TYR A 35 3.93 3.52 -2.74
CA TYR A 35 5.07 3.35 -3.62
C TYR A 35 6.35 3.27 -2.79
N ASP A 36 6.89 2.06 -2.68
CA ASP A 36 8.02 1.71 -1.83
C ASP A 36 9.01 0.82 -2.59
N ILE A 37 9.99 1.43 -3.25
CA ILE A 37 11.02 0.69 -4.00
C ILE A 37 12.11 0.08 -3.10
N ASN A 38 12.16 0.49 -1.84
CA ASN A 38 13.24 0.15 -0.91
C ASN A 38 12.80 -0.87 0.14
N GLN A 39 11.60 -1.45 0.03
CA GLN A 39 11.08 -2.49 0.93
C GLN A 39 11.12 -2.06 2.40
N VAL A 40 10.65 -0.85 2.68
CA VAL A 40 10.48 -0.29 4.03
C VAL A 40 9.20 -0.82 4.68
N VAL A 41 8.12 -0.88 3.92
CA VAL A 41 6.76 -1.23 4.37
C VAL A 41 6.08 -2.24 3.47
N GLU A 42 6.70 -2.62 2.35
CA GLU A 42 6.12 -3.57 1.42
C GLU A 42 6.00 -4.99 2.04
N PRO A 43 4.95 -5.76 1.71
CA PRO A 43 4.83 -7.14 2.17
C PRO A 43 6.00 -8.01 1.74
N GLU A 44 6.42 -8.88 2.64
CA GLU A 44 7.55 -9.78 2.43
C GLU A 44 7.06 -11.16 1.98
N PHE A 45 7.78 -11.80 1.06
CA PHE A 45 7.48 -13.16 0.66
C PHE A 45 8.06 -14.18 1.66
N ASN A 46 7.18 -14.93 2.33
CA ASN A 46 7.58 -16.00 3.23
C ASN A 46 7.84 -17.29 2.43
N PHE A 47 9.12 -17.69 2.32
CA PHE A 47 9.53 -18.89 1.56
C PHE A 47 9.00 -20.21 2.15
N SER A 48 8.75 -20.26 3.47
CA SER A 48 8.25 -21.47 4.13
C SER A 48 6.78 -21.71 3.83
N THR A 49 5.95 -20.65 3.82
CA THR A 49 4.52 -20.73 3.52
C THR A 49 4.19 -20.50 2.04
N LYS A 50 5.16 -20.00 1.26
CA LYS A 50 5.03 -19.57 -0.14
C LYS A 50 3.95 -18.50 -0.33
N GLN A 51 3.83 -17.60 0.63
CA GLN A 51 2.81 -16.55 0.64
C GLN A 51 3.44 -15.23 1.09
N TYR A 52 2.89 -14.11 0.62
CA TYR A 52 3.23 -12.80 1.15
C TYR A 52 2.68 -12.65 2.57
N GLN A 53 3.40 -11.90 3.40
CA GLN A 53 3.00 -11.53 4.77
C GLN A 53 3.35 -10.07 5.03
N MET A 54 2.60 -9.41 5.91
CA MET A 54 2.91 -8.03 6.29
C MET A 54 4.21 -7.97 7.09
N CYS A 55 5.04 -6.96 6.81
CA CYS A 55 6.26 -6.70 7.56
C CYS A 55 6.01 -5.79 8.77
N GLU A 56 6.97 -5.71 9.69
CA GLU A 56 6.86 -4.82 10.86
C GLU A 56 6.77 -3.34 10.46
N GLY A 57 7.47 -2.96 9.39
CA GLY A 57 7.46 -1.60 8.85
C GLY A 57 6.06 -1.14 8.43
N PHE A 58 5.28 -2.04 7.83
CA PHE A 58 3.87 -1.81 7.50
C PHE A 58 3.06 -1.44 8.74
N TYR A 59 3.12 -2.25 9.81
CA TYR A 59 2.32 -2.01 11.01
C TYR A 59 2.71 -0.69 11.71
N LYS A 60 4.00 -0.34 11.72
CA LYS A 60 4.49 0.95 12.23
C LYS A 60 3.93 2.13 11.42
N MET A 61 4.00 2.05 10.10
CA MET A 61 3.46 3.09 9.22
C MET A 61 1.93 3.19 9.36
N ALA A 62 1.22 2.06 9.33
CA ALA A 62 -0.23 2.02 9.49
C ALA A 62 -0.67 2.66 10.81
N LYS A 63 0.07 2.45 11.91
CA LYS A 63 -0.15 3.14 13.18
C LYS A 63 -0.07 4.66 13.05
N VAL A 64 1.02 5.15 12.44
CA VAL A 64 1.25 6.59 12.24
C VAL A 64 0.15 7.20 11.38
N LEU A 65 -0.33 6.49 10.36
CA LEU A 65 -1.42 6.95 9.50
C LEU A 65 -2.76 6.96 10.24
N ALA A 66 -3.05 5.94 11.04
CA ALA A 66 -4.26 5.87 11.86
C ALA A 66 -4.32 7.01 12.88
N ASP A 67 -3.22 7.28 13.58
CA ASP A 67 -3.13 8.36 14.59
C ASP A 67 -3.35 9.76 13.97
N LYS A 68 -3.06 9.91 12.68
CA LYS A 68 -3.28 11.16 11.93
C LYS A 68 -4.74 11.36 11.49
N ASN A 69 -5.63 10.40 11.74
CA ASN A 69 -7.08 10.50 11.50
C ASN A 69 -7.46 10.96 10.08
N PHE A 70 -6.76 10.47 9.04
CA PHE A 70 -7.07 10.80 7.64
C PHE A 70 -8.46 10.30 7.19
N PHE A 71 -9.01 9.32 7.90
CA PHE A 71 -10.36 8.82 7.72
C PHE A 71 -11.14 9.13 8.99
N GLN A 72 -12.35 9.69 8.85
CA GLN A 72 -13.28 9.75 9.97
C GLN A 72 -13.67 8.32 10.34
N SER A 73 -12.96 7.73 11.30
CA SER A 73 -13.30 6.43 11.87
C SER A 73 -13.85 6.66 13.28
N GLU A 74 -15.00 6.06 13.57
CA GLU A 74 -15.63 6.13 14.88
C GLU A 74 -14.82 5.28 15.88
N ASN A 75 -13.88 5.86 16.63
CA ASN A 75 -13.31 5.26 17.85
C ASN A 75 -12.91 3.77 17.77
N HIS A 76 -12.39 3.30 16.63
CA HIS A 76 -12.05 1.89 16.44
C HIS A 76 -10.60 1.58 16.88
N LYS A 77 -10.38 0.38 17.42
CA LYS A 77 -9.02 -0.12 17.72
C LYS A 77 -8.21 -0.21 16.42
N GLN A 78 -6.91 0.08 16.49
CA GLN A 78 -5.99 0.13 15.33
C GLN A 78 -6.11 -1.05 14.35
N ALA A 79 -6.26 -2.29 14.84
CA ALA A 79 -6.41 -3.47 14.00
C ALA A 79 -7.65 -3.40 13.08
N HIS A 80 -8.77 -2.88 13.59
CA HIS A 80 -9.99 -2.72 12.78
C HIS A 80 -9.81 -1.69 11.67
N TRP A 81 -9.02 -0.63 11.90
CA TRP A 81 -8.77 0.37 10.88
C TRP A 81 -7.96 -0.18 9.70
N ILE A 82 -6.97 -1.05 9.96
CA ILE A 82 -6.18 -1.69 8.90
C ILE A 82 -7.09 -2.54 7.99
N ASP A 83 -8.04 -3.26 8.57
CA ASP A 83 -8.98 -4.13 7.85
C ASP A 83 -10.05 -3.36 7.06
N GLU A 84 -10.36 -2.13 7.46
CA GLU A 84 -11.30 -1.25 6.78
C GLU A 84 -10.72 -0.54 5.55
N VAL A 85 -9.39 -0.49 5.45
CA VAL A 85 -8.67 0.20 4.39
C VAL A 85 -8.16 -0.81 3.36
N THR A 86 -8.32 -0.48 2.09
CA THR A 86 -7.67 -1.20 1.00
C THR A 86 -6.25 -0.66 0.81
N TRP A 87 -5.26 -1.53 0.85
CA TRP A 87 -3.85 -1.16 0.68
C TRP A 87 -3.35 -1.65 -0.67
N ILE A 88 -2.65 -0.80 -1.42
CA ILE A 88 -2.12 -1.15 -2.74
C ILE A 88 -0.64 -0.79 -2.80
N PHE A 89 0.22 -1.78 -2.98
CA PHE A 89 1.68 -1.66 -3.03
C PHE A 89 2.19 -1.85 -4.44
N TYR A 90 3.09 -0.96 -4.84
CA TYR A 90 3.61 -0.88 -6.22
C TYR A 90 5.10 -1.23 -6.31
N GLY A 91 5.78 -1.55 -5.21
CA GLY A 91 7.24 -1.70 -5.18
C GLY A 91 7.75 -3.04 -5.72
N SER A 92 6.95 -4.11 -5.61
CA SER A 92 7.29 -5.43 -6.14
C SER A 92 7.60 -5.36 -7.64
N ARG A 93 8.66 -6.05 -8.09
CA ARG A 93 9.12 -5.98 -9.49
C ARG A 93 8.10 -6.51 -10.47
N ASN A 94 7.46 -7.64 -10.15
CA ASN A 94 6.66 -8.40 -11.11
C ASN A 94 5.15 -8.21 -10.93
N SER A 95 4.72 -7.65 -9.80
CA SER A 95 3.32 -7.56 -9.43
C SER A 95 3.00 -6.30 -8.64
N ILE A 96 1.72 -5.94 -8.59
CA ILE A 96 1.14 -4.99 -7.65
C ILE A 96 0.43 -5.81 -6.59
N LEU A 97 0.69 -5.53 -5.31
CA LEU A 97 0.05 -6.25 -4.21
C LEU A 97 -1.14 -5.43 -3.71
N LYS A 98 -2.32 -6.05 -3.67
CA LYS A 98 -3.54 -5.44 -3.13
C LYS A 98 -3.98 -6.20 -1.88
N ILE A 99 -4.24 -5.48 -0.81
CA ILE A 99 -4.72 -6.05 0.45
C ILE A 99 -6.14 -5.59 0.71
N VAL A 100 -7.02 -6.55 0.97
CA VAL A 100 -8.41 -6.30 1.37
C VAL A 100 -8.75 -7.29 2.49
N LYS A 101 -9.11 -6.80 3.68
CA LYS A 101 -9.52 -7.63 4.83
C LYS A 101 -8.55 -8.80 5.08
N ASP A 102 -7.27 -8.47 5.25
CA ASP A 102 -6.17 -9.43 5.50
C ASP A 102 -5.87 -10.42 4.35
N THR A 103 -6.54 -10.29 3.20
CA THR A 103 -6.25 -11.09 2.01
C THR A 103 -5.33 -10.32 1.08
N ILE A 104 -4.18 -10.92 0.75
CA ILE A 104 -3.25 -10.39 -0.25
C ILE A 104 -3.60 -10.96 -1.63
N ILE A 105 -3.84 -10.06 -2.57
CA ILE A 105 -4.13 -10.34 -3.97
C ILE A 105 -2.95 -9.85 -4.79
N GLU A 106 -2.30 -10.75 -5.50
CA GLU A 106 -1.22 -10.41 -6.43
C GLU A 106 -1.80 -10.08 -7.80
N ILE A 107 -1.49 -8.90 -8.31
CA ILE A 107 -1.88 -8.44 -9.64
C ILE A 107 -0.61 -8.44 -10.50
N PRO A 108 -0.42 -9.41 -11.42
CA PRO A 108 0.75 -9.45 -12.29
C PRO A 108 0.87 -8.17 -13.14
N LYS A 109 2.10 -7.69 -13.34
CA LYS A 109 2.33 -6.54 -14.22
C LYS A 109 2.32 -6.89 -15.70
N GLU A 110 2.61 -8.16 -16.02
CA GLU A 110 2.53 -8.68 -17.37
C GLU A 110 1.09 -8.55 -17.92
N GLY A 111 0.93 -7.81 -19.02
CA GLY A 111 -0.38 -7.57 -19.64
C GLY A 111 -1.13 -6.32 -19.17
N LEU A 112 -0.53 -5.49 -18.30
CA LEU A 112 -1.07 -4.16 -17.95
C LEU A 112 -0.96 -3.20 -19.15
N SER A 113 -1.95 -3.22 -20.05
CA SER A 113 -2.19 -2.09 -20.96
C SER A 113 -2.93 -0.98 -20.23
N SER A 114 -2.36 0.22 -20.26
CA SER A 114 -2.65 1.37 -19.38
C SER A 114 -4.10 1.88 -19.40
N GLU A 115 -4.92 1.51 -20.39
CA GLU A 115 -6.26 2.06 -20.56
C GLU A 115 -7.39 1.20 -19.96
N LYS A 116 -7.20 -0.13 -19.79
CA LYS A 116 -8.27 -1.03 -19.31
C LYS A 116 -8.19 -1.39 -17.83
N TYR A 117 -7.03 -1.24 -17.19
CA TYR A 117 -6.81 -1.71 -15.80
C TYR A 117 -7.04 -0.65 -14.72
N ASN A 118 -6.82 0.63 -15.01
CA ASN A 118 -7.01 1.73 -14.04
C ASN A 118 -8.46 1.81 -13.52
N LEU A 119 -9.44 1.51 -14.38
CA LEU A 119 -10.87 1.50 -14.05
C LEU A 119 -11.31 0.29 -13.21
N VAL A 120 -10.60 -0.84 -13.29
CA VAL A 120 -11.06 -2.11 -12.70
C VAL A 120 -10.51 -2.31 -11.28
N HIS A 121 -9.28 -1.88 -11.02
CA HIS A 121 -8.61 -2.19 -9.75
C HIS A 121 -8.50 -1.00 -8.80
N GLY A 122 -8.89 0.21 -9.25
CA GLY A 122 -8.75 1.44 -8.48
C GLY A 122 -7.28 1.76 -8.24
N LEU A 123 -6.43 1.63 -9.26
CA LEU A 123 -5.00 1.94 -9.15
C LEU A 123 -4.75 3.44 -9.28
N TYR A 124 -3.65 3.90 -8.69
CA TYR A 124 -3.25 5.30 -8.76
C TYR A 124 -2.38 5.56 -9.99
N PRO A 125 -2.84 6.36 -10.97
CA PRO A 125 -2.16 6.47 -12.26
C PRO A 125 -0.69 6.92 -12.18
N LYS A 126 -0.37 7.81 -11.22
CA LYS A 126 1.00 8.29 -10.99
C LYS A 126 1.96 7.15 -10.66
N TYR A 127 1.55 6.19 -9.83
CA TYR A 127 2.42 5.07 -9.44
C TYR A 127 2.44 3.99 -10.51
N VAL A 128 1.33 3.75 -11.21
CA VAL A 128 1.29 2.82 -12.35
C VAL A 128 2.30 3.20 -13.43
N LEU A 129 2.37 4.50 -13.80
CA LEU A 129 3.32 5.00 -14.80
C LEU A 129 4.79 4.84 -14.42
N ARG A 130 5.11 4.58 -13.15
CA ARG A 130 6.49 4.41 -12.68
C ARG A 130 6.93 2.95 -12.65
N VAL A 131 5.97 2.03 -12.68
CA VAL A 131 6.23 0.60 -12.46
C VAL A 131 5.93 -0.28 -13.67
N LEU A 132 5.43 0.34 -14.74
CA LEU A 132 5.23 -0.20 -16.08
C LEU A 132 6.22 0.44 -17.05
#